data_AF-A0A949AZ81-F1
#
_entry.id   AF-A0A949AZ81-F1
#
_cell.length_a   1.000
_cell.length_b   1.000
_cell.length_c   1.000
_cell.angle_alpha   90.00
_cell.angle_beta   90.00
_cell.angle_gamma   90.00
#
_symmetry.space_group_name_H-M   'P 1'
#
loop_
_entity.id
_entity.type
_entity.pdbx_description
1 polymer ?
#
loop_
_entity_poly.entity_id
_entity_poly.type
_entity_poly.pdbx_seq_one_letter_code
_entity_poly.pdbx_strand_id
1 'polypeptide(L)'
;MPTTLNPRDIKPLISGEVADPFTLLGAHPVVLDTGPALAVRAFLPGARSVAVLDLVPGQEIPAPLVDAHGLFEAVLPGEREIFPYRLKVDFGTDPVTTFYDCYSFGPVLTEDDLYLLGEGNFYEIYEKLGAHPWQHQGASGTFFAVWAPSASRVSVVGDFNQW
;
A
#
# COMPACT_ATOMS: atom_id res chain seq x y z
N MET A 1 19.51 -6.17 -6.27
CA MET A 1 20.04 -5.51 -5.05
C MET A 1 19.44 -6.24 -3.85
N PRO A 2 20.14 -6.36 -2.72
CA PRO A 2 19.50 -6.87 -1.51
C PRO A 2 18.35 -5.93 -1.14
N THR A 3 17.22 -6.51 -0.76
CA THR A 3 16.05 -5.75 -0.33
C THR A 3 16.32 -5.01 0.98
N THR A 4 15.61 -3.90 1.22
CA THR A 4 15.65 -3.18 2.50
C THR A 4 14.73 -3.82 3.56
N LEU A 5 13.86 -4.76 3.16
CA LEU A 5 13.03 -5.52 4.07
C LEU A 5 13.86 -6.50 4.90
N ASN A 6 13.46 -6.71 6.15
CA ASN A 6 13.98 -7.80 6.94
C ASN A 6 13.49 -9.13 6.33
N PRO A 7 14.38 -10.09 6.01
CA PRO A 7 13.99 -11.37 5.42
C PRO A 7 12.93 -12.15 6.23
N ARG A 8 12.83 -11.89 7.53
CA ARG A 8 11.83 -12.52 8.41
C ARG A 8 10.40 -12.05 8.14
N ASP A 9 10.22 -10.88 7.54
CA ASP A 9 8.91 -10.26 7.32
C ASP A 9 8.32 -10.63 5.95
N ILE A 10 9.16 -11.09 5.02
CA ILE A 10 8.76 -11.45 3.64
C ILE A 10 7.77 -12.62 3.65
N LYS A 11 8.06 -13.69 4.38
CA LYS A 11 7.20 -14.88 4.39
C LYS A 11 5.81 -14.57 5.00
N PRO A 12 5.71 -13.94 6.19
CA PRO A 12 4.43 -13.49 6.73
C PRO A 12 3.65 -12.57 5.79
N LEU A 13 4.33 -11.67 5.06
CA LEU A 13 3.68 -10.79 4.10
C LEU A 13 3.05 -11.60 2.96
N ILE A 14 3.80 -12.51 2.35
CA ILE A 14 3.34 -13.34 1.23
C ILE A 14 2.22 -14.28 1.66
N SER A 15 2.27 -14.84 2.87
CA SER A 15 1.19 -15.70 3.40
C SER A 15 -0.04 -14.92 3.86
N GLY A 16 0.03 -13.59 3.91
CA GLY A 16 -1.00 -12.71 4.44
C GLY A 16 -1.20 -12.90 5.95
N GLU A 17 -0.12 -13.06 6.70
CA GLU A 17 -0.13 -13.18 8.17
C GLU A 17 0.29 -11.86 8.86
N VAL A 18 0.53 -10.81 8.08
CA VAL A 18 0.85 -9.47 8.59
C VAL A 18 -0.45 -8.76 8.97
N ALA A 19 -0.58 -8.39 10.25
CA ALA A 19 -1.74 -7.69 10.78
C ALA A 19 -1.90 -6.27 10.22
N ASP A 20 -0.78 -5.56 10.05
CA ASP A 20 -0.74 -4.21 9.46
C ASP A 20 0.23 -4.16 8.27
N PRO A 21 -0.27 -4.36 7.03
CA PRO A 21 0.56 -4.32 5.84
C PRO A 21 1.18 -2.94 5.57
N PHE A 22 0.65 -1.83 6.11
CA PHE A 22 1.25 -0.50 5.95
C PHE A 22 2.63 -0.40 6.60
N THR A 23 2.94 -1.27 7.57
CA THR A 23 4.29 -1.34 8.16
C THR A 23 5.36 -1.83 7.19
N LEU A 24 4.96 -2.53 6.12
CA LEU A 24 5.87 -3.14 5.14
C LEU A 24 5.69 -2.57 3.74
N LEU A 25 4.46 -2.34 3.29
CA LEU A 25 4.11 -1.88 1.94
C LEU A 25 3.98 -0.35 1.88
N GLY A 26 4.05 0.19 0.67
CA GLY A 26 4.04 1.63 0.44
C GLY A 26 5.46 2.23 0.52
N ALA A 27 5.53 3.53 0.79
CA ALA A 27 6.78 4.28 0.88
C ALA A 27 7.29 4.37 2.33
N HIS A 28 8.55 4.01 2.54
CA HIS A 28 9.20 3.93 3.85
C HIS A 28 10.56 4.63 3.82
N PRO A 29 10.83 5.62 4.68
CA PRO A 29 12.17 6.13 4.88
C PRO A 29 13.07 5.02 5.45
N VAL A 30 14.24 4.82 4.85
CA VAL A 30 15.23 3.82 5.27
C VAL A 30 16.62 4.44 5.27
N VAL A 31 17.56 3.83 5.99
CA VAL A 31 18.97 4.23 6.00
C VAL A 31 19.80 3.10 5.42
N LEU A 32 20.52 3.39 4.35
CA LEU A 32 21.47 2.49 3.71
C LEU A 32 22.91 2.89 4.07
N ASP A 33 23.88 2.04 3.75
CA ASP A 33 25.30 2.37 3.89
C ASP A 33 25.69 3.64 3.11
N THR A 34 24.95 3.95 2.05
CA THR A 34 25.12 5.15 1.20
C THR A 34 24.39 6.39 1.73
N GLY A 35 23.67 6.29 2.85
CA GLY A 35 22.88 7.38 3.45
C GLY A 35 21.36 7.14 3.44
N PRO A 36 20.56 8.17 3.76
CA PRO A 36 19.10 8.08 3.78
C PRO A 36 18.55 7.80 2.38
N ALA A 37 17.46 7.04 2.34
CA ALA A 37 16.75 6.66 1.12
C ALA A 37 15.26 6.46 1.40
N LEU A 38 14.46 6.38 0.34
CA LEU A 38 13.06 6.00 0.37
C LEU A 38 12.90 4.63 -0.31
N ALA A 39 12.40 3.64 0.42
CA ALA A 39 12.03 2.34 -0.13
C ALA A 39 10.52 2.33 -0.44
N VAL A 40 10.16 2.00 -1.67
CA VAL A 40 8.77 1.83 -2.12
C VAL A 40 8.54 0.36 -2.41
N ARG A 41 7.59 -0.25 -1.70
CA ARG A 41 7.34 -1.70 -1.78
C ARG A 41 5.91 -1.98 -2.17
N ALA A 42 5.73 -2.87 -3.13
CA ALA A 42 4.43 -3.29 -3.62
C ALA A 42 4.36 -4.81 -3.70
N PHE A 43 3.27 -5.38 -3.17
CA PHE A 43 2.96 -6.80 -3.34
C PHE A 43 1.86 -6.95 -4.38
N LEU A 44 2.24 -7.39 -5.58
CA LEU A 44 1.40 -7.49 -6.76
C LEU A 44 1.59 -8.88 -7.41
N PRO A 45 0.91 -9.93 -6.88
CA PRO A 45 0.97 -11.27 -7.44
C PRO A 45 0.62 -11.27 -8.94
N GLY A 46 1.42 -12.00 -9.73
CA GLY A 46 1.23 -12.10 -11.18
C GLY A 46 1.76 -10.93 -12.01
N ALA A 47 2.23 -9.84 -11.38
CA ALA A 47 2.89 -8.76 -12.11
C ALA A 47 4.24 -9.24 -12.70
N ARG A 48 4.53 -8.83 -13.93
CA ARG A 48 5.80 -9.06 -14.63
C ARG A 48 6.80 -7.94 -14.39
N SER A 49 6.30 -6.70 -14.32
CA SER A 49 7.13 -5.53 -14.02
C SER A 49 6.32 -4.44 -13.32
N VAL A 50 7.03 -3.66 -12.49
CA VAL A 50 6.47 -2.55 -11.72
C VAL A 50 7.43 -1.37 -11.82
N ALA A 51 6.88 -0.17 -12.01
CA ALA A 51 7.61 1.08 -11.89
C ALA A 51 6.82 2.08 -11.03
N VAL A 52 7.54 2.84 -10.21
CA VAL A 52 6.99 3.91 -9.38
C VAL A 52 7.03 5.21 -10.18
N LEU A 53 5.92 5.93 -10.18
CA LEU A 53 5.74 7.21 -10.84
C LEU A 53 5.60 8.34 -9.80
N ASP A 54 5.63 9.58 -10.27
CA ASP A 54 5.29 10.82 -9.53
C ASP A 54 6.24 11.23 -8.38
N LEU A 55 6.95 10.30 -7.74
CA LEU A 55 7.95 10.58 -6.68
C LEU A 55 9.18 11.34 -7.20
N VAL A 56 9.45 11.25 -8.50
CA VAL A 56 10.42 12.08 -9.21
C VAL A 56 9.76 12.58 -10.50
N PRO A 57 9.60 13.90 -10.68
CA PRO A 57 8.93 14.46 -11.86
C PRO A 57 9.54 13.94 -13.16
N GLY A 58 8.70 13.34 -14.01
CA GLY A 58 9.07 12.85 -15.33
C GLY A 58 9.91 11.57 -15.36
N GLN A 59 10.10 10.89 -14.22
CA GLN A 59 10.84 9.62 -14.17
C GLN A 59 9.93 8.46 -13.79
N GLU A 60 10.12 7.35 -14.51
CA GLU A 60 9.62 6.04 -14.09
C GLU A 60 10.75 5.33 -13.36
N ILE A 61 10.58 5.05 -12.07
CA ILE A 61 11.59 4.39 -11.24
C ILE A 61 11.27 2.90 -11.23
N PRO A 62 12.10 2.03 -11.84
CA PRO A 62 11.85 0.60 -11.82
C PRO A 62 11.86 0.07 -10.37
N ALA A 63 10.92 -0.81 -10.05
CA ALA A 63 10.92 -1.58 -8.83
C ALA A 63 11.32 -3.03 -9.17
N PRO A 64 12.59 -3.42 -8.97
CA PRO A 64 13.02 -4.80 -9.14
C PRO A 64 12.20 -5.79 -8.29
N LEU A 65 12.05 -7.01 -8.83
CA LEU A 65 11.45 -8.14 -8.11
C LEU A 65 12.36 -8.55 -6.94
N VAL A 66 11.80 -8.56 -5.74
CA VAL A 66 12.43 -9.02 -4.50
C VAL A 66 12.12 -10.49 -4.23
N ASP A 67 10.86 -10.90 -4.47
CA ASP A 67 10.41 -12.28 -4.30
C ASP A 67 9.50 -12.70 -5.46
N ALA A 68 9.65 -13.95 -5.91
CA ALA A 68 8.93 -14.52 -7.05
C ALA A 68 7.40 -14.53 -6.91
N HIS A 69 6.86 -14.40 -5.70
CA HIS A 69 5.43 -14.30 -5.47
C HIS A 69 4.83 -12.92 -5.81
N GLY A 70 5.65 -11.99 -6.34
CA GLY A 70 5.21 -10.67 -6.79
C GLY A 70 5.50 -9.56 -5.78
N LEU A 71 6.54 -9.71 -4.96
CA LEU A 71 7.02 -8.61 -4.12
C LEU A 71 8.07 -7.81 -4.87
N PHE A 72 7.84 -6.50 -5.00
CA PHE A 72 8.72 -5.57 -5.69
C PHE A 72 9.19 -4.47 -4.74
N GLU A 73 10.40 -3.96 -4.97
CA GLU A 73 10.95 -2.84 -4.21
C GLU A 73 11.75 -1.90 -5.09
N ALA A 74 11.39 -0.62 -5.08
CA ALA A 74 12.21 0.47 -5.60
C ALA A 74 12.91 1.18 -4.43
N VAL A 75 14.18 1.53 -4.59
CA VAL A 75 14.94 2.29 -3.60
C VAL A 75 15.45 3.57 -4.24
N LEU A 76 15.03 4.71 -3.70
CA LEU A 76 15.42 6.04 -4.16
C LEU A 76 16.37 6.67 -3.14
N PRO A 77 17.61 7.03 -3.51
CA PRO A 77 18.50 7.77 -2.61
C PRO A 77 17.92 9.14 -2.22
N GLY A 78 18.25 9.57 -1.00
CA GLY A 78 17.87 10.85 -0.40
C GLY A 78 16.58 10.78 0.43
N GLU A 79 16.43 11.77 1.32
CA GLU A 79 15.18 12.03 2.03
C GLU A 79 14.15 12.64 1.09
N ARG A 80 12.89 12.25 1.25
CA ARG A 80 11.78 12.67 0.39
C ARG A 80 10.51 12.78 1.21
N GLU A 81 9.67 13.73 0.82
CA GLU A 81 8.29 13.79 1.29
C GLU A 81 7.50 12.61 0.70
N ILE A 82 6.63 12.03 1.51
CA ILE A 82 5.76 10.92 1.11
C ILE A 82 4.38 11.50 0.82
N PHE A 83 3.93 11.32 -0.41
CA PHE A 83 2.62 11.71 -0.90
C PHE A 83 2.07 10.62 -1.81
N PRO A 84 0.75 10.61 -2.11
CA PRO A 84 0.17 9.61 -2.99
C PRO A 84 0.85 9.57 -4.36
N TYR A 85 1.34 8.40 -4.73
CA TYR A 85 2.05 8.14 -5.99
C TYR A 85 1.42 6.99 -6.76
N ARG A 86 1.72 6.89 -8.05
CA ARG A 86 1.20 5.82 -8.91
C ARG A 86 2.22 4.73 -9.18
N LEU A 87 1.71 3.52 -9.38
CA LEU A 87 2.42 2.37 -9.90
C LEU A 87 1.99 2.14 -11.35
N LYS A 88 2.98 1.91 -12.21
CA LYS A 88 2.79 1.40 -13.56
C LYS A 88 3.13 -0.08 -13.55
N VAL A 89 2.16 -0.93 -13.89
CA VAL A 89 2.24 -2.37 -13.70
C VAL A 89 1.88 -3.11 -14.98
N ASP A 90 2.76 -4.01 -15.39
CA ASP A 90 2.49 -4.99 -16.45
C ASP A 90 2.13 -6.34 -15.82
N PHE A 91 0.87 -6.75 -15.91
CA PHE A 91 0.42 -8.10 -15.49
C PHE A 91 0.56 -9.15 -16.61
N GLY A 92 1.12 -8.79 -17.76
CA GLY A 92 1.19 -9.64 -18.93
C GLY A 92 -0.09 -9.70 -19.75
N THR A 93 -1.11 -8.97 -19.33
CA THR A 93 -2.33 -8.68 -20.07
C THR A 93 -2.20 -7.28 -20.70
N ASP A 94 -2.37 -7.17 -22.01
CA ASP A 94 -2.42 -5.86 -22.68
C ASP A 94 -3.77 -5.18 -22.35
N PRO A 95 -3.82 -3.93 -21.84
CA PRO A 95 -2.72 -2.96 -21.64
C PRO A 95 -2.08 -2.91 -20.25
N VAL A 96 -0.85 -2.38 -20.20
CA VAL A 96 -0.15 -1.96 -18.97
C VAL A 96 -1.05 -1.00 -18.18
N THR A 97 -1.25 -1.29 -16.90
CA THR A 97 -2.17 -0.54 -16.05
C THR A 97 -1.40 0.47 -15.20
N THR A 98 -1.99 1.64 -14.94
CA THR A 98 -1.45 2.64 -14.00
C THR A 98 -2.50 2.99 -12.97
N PHE A 99 -2.15 2.92 -11.69
CA PHE A 99 -3.06 3.20 -10.57
C PHE A 99 -2.29 3.72 -9.35
N TYR A 100 -2.98 4.39 -8.42
CA TYR A 100 -2.36 4.82 -7.16
C TYR A 100 -2.05 3.62 -6.26
N ASP A 101 -0.89 3.64 -5.60
CA ASP A 101 -0.61 2.65 -4.56
C ASP A 101 -1.53 2.90 -3.34
N CYS A 102 -2.34 1.91 -2.96
CA CYS A 102 -3.23 2.05 -1.81
C CYS A 102 -2.48 2.23 -0.48
N TYR A 103 -1.22 1.78 -0.41
CA TYR A 103 -0.35 1.96 0.76
C TYR A 103 0.40 3.30 0.77
N SER A 104 0.14 4.18 -0.21
CA SER A 104 0.67 5.56 -0.22
C SER A 104 -0.23 6.57 0.49
N PHE A 105 -1.43 6.14 0.92
CA PHE A 105 -2.41 6.99 1.59
C PHE A 105 -2.37 6.83 3.12
N GLY A 106 -2.65 7.92 3.82
CA GLY A 106 -2.81 7.93 5.27
C GLY A 106 -4.15 7.35 5.74
N PRO A 107 -4.32 7.15 7.06
CA PRO A 107 -5.57 6.65 7.63
C PRO A 107 -6.75 7.60 7.31
N VAL A 108 -7.93 7.01 7.12
CA VAL A 108 -9.18 7.75 6.82
C VAL A 108 -10.05 7.94 8.08
N LEU A 109 -10.09 6.95 8.98
CA LEU A 109 -10.76 7.09 10.27
C LEU A 109 -9.91 7.96 11.20
N THR A 110 -10.54 8.96 11.82
CA THR A 110 -9.87 9.84 12.79
C THR A 110 -9.81 9.19 14.17
N GLU A 111 -9.00 9.74 15.08
CA GLU A 111 -8.98 9.30 16.49
C GLU A 111 -10.36 9.46 17.15
N ASP A 112 -11.09 10.52 16.85
CA ASP A 112 -12.45 10.76 17.34
C ASP A 112 -13.44 9.71 16.82
N ASP A 113 -13.33 9.34 15.54
CA ASP A 113 -14.16 8.28 14.94
C ASP A 113 -13.94 6.94 15.69
N LEU A 114 -12.68 6.60 15.95
CA LEU A 114 -12.31 5.38 16.66
C LEU A 114 -12.74 5.41 18.14
N TYR A 115 -12.64 6.57 18.78
CA TYR A 115 -13.10 6.76 20.16
C TYR A 115 -14.62 6.57 20.28
N LEU A 116 -15.40 7.24 19.44
CA LEU A 116 -16.87 7.11 19.44
C LEU A 116 -17.33 5.70 19.10
N LEU A 117 -16.61 5.01 18.20
CA LEU A 117 -16.86 3.61 17.89
C LEU A 117 -16.62 2.72 19.14
N GLY A 118 -15.53 2.95 19.87
CA GLY A 118 -15.19 2.22 21.09
C GLY A 118 -16.19 2.42 22.23
N GLU A 119 -16.75 3.62 22.36
CA GLU A 119 -17.77 3.96 23.36
C GLU A 119 -19.18 3.49 22.98
N GLY A 120 -19.40 3.02 21.75
CA GLY A 120 -20.73 2.66 21.25
C GLY A 120 -21.66 3.86 21.03
N ASN A 121 -21.11 5.07 20.93
CA ASN A 121 -21.84 6.34 20.81
C ASN A 121 -21.76 6.95 19.41
N PHE A 122 -21.21 6.22 18.44
CA PHE A 122 -21.16 6.68 17.04
C PHE A 122 -22.48 6.34 16.31
N TYR A 123 -23.49 7.21 16.46
CA TYR A 123 -24.81 7.01 15.85
C TYR A 123 -24.81 6.98 14.31
N GLU A 124 -23.89 7.71 13.69
CA GLU A 124 -23.72 7.80 12.24
C GLU A 124 -22.56 6.93 11.72
N ILE A 125 -22.22 5.86 12.46
CA ILE A 125 -21.08 4.99 12.11
C ILE A 125 -21.16 4.41 10.69
N TYR A 126 -22.36 4.31 10.12
CA TYR A 126 -22.58 3.84 8.74
C TYR A 126 -21.99 4.78 7.67
N GLU A 127 -21.73 6.05 7.98
CA GLU A 127 -21.00 6.99 7.11
C GLU A 127 -19.49 6.71 7.08
N LYS A 128 -18.99 5.89 8.02
CA LYS A 128 -17.57 5.56 8.19
C LYS A 128 -17.28 4.09 7.91
N LEU A 129 -18.05 3.17 8.47
CA LEU A 129 -17.94 1.74 8.16
C LEU A 129 -18.65 1.42 6.85
N GLY A 130 -18.20 0.37 6.17
CA GLY A 130 -18.70 -0.05 4.86
C GLY A 130 -17.77 0.37 3.72
N ALA A 131 -18.35 0.61 2.56
CA ALA A 131 -17.65 0.99 1.34
C ALA A 131 -18.19 2.33 0.82
N HIS A 132 -17.34 3.34 0.75
CA HIS A 132 -17.74 4.72 0.45
C HIS A 132 -16.87 5.30 -0.67
N PRO A 133 -17.46 5.83 -1.76
CA PRO A 133 -16.73 6.71 -2.67
C PRO A 133 -16.12 7.87 -1.89
N TRP A 134 -14.83 8.11 -2.08
CA TRP A 134 -14.08 9.03 -1.23
C TRP A 134 -13.04 9.81 -2.03
N GLN A 135 -12.79 11.04 -1.62
CA GLN A 135 -11.67 11.84 -2.09
C GLN A 135 -10.64 11.96 -0.96
N HIS A 136 -9.49 11.29 -1.12
CA HIS A 136 -8.44 11.27 -0.11
C HIS A 136 -7.13 11.81 -0.68
N GLN A 137 -6.53 12.79 -0.01
CA GLN A 137 -5.22 13.34 -0.39
C GLN A 137 -5.08 13.65 -1.90
N GLY A 138 -6.15 14.19 -2.51
CA GLY A 138 -6.18 14.58 -3.92
C GLY A 138 -6.55 13.48 -4.92
N ALA A 139 -6.75 12.23 -4.48
CA ALA A 139 -7.19 11.12 -5.32
C ALA A 139 -8.64 10.70 -5.02
N SER A 140 -9.37 10.32 -6.07
CA SER A 140 -10.70 9.71 -5.93
C SER A 140 -10.57 8.19 -5.90
N GLY A 141 -11.34 7.53 -5.02
CA GLY A 141 -11.36 6.08 -4.90
C GLY A 141 -12.53 5.60 -4.04
N THR A 142 -12.39 4.41 -3.47
CA THR A 142 -13.34 3.85 -2.51
C THR A 142 -12.60 3.53 -1.23
N PHE A 143 -13.09 4.07 -0.12
CA PHE A 143 -12.64 3.73 1.21
C PHE A 143 -13.45 2.55 1.75
N PHE A 144 -12.77 1.58 2.36
CA PHE A 144 -13.37 0.42 3.00
C PHE A 144 -13.02 0.40 4.48
N ALA A 145 -14.01 0.22 5.35
CA ALA A 145 -13.80 -0.03 6.76
C ALA A 145 -14.75 -1.10 7.30
N VAL A 146 -14.21 -1.98 8.13
CA VAL A 146 -14.96 -3.07 8.76
C VAL A 146 -14.52 -3.23 10.21
N TRP A 147 -15.48 -3.45 11.10
CA TRP A 147 -15.17 -3.80 12.48
C TRP A 147 -14.98 -5.32 12.60
N ALA A 148 -13.74 -5.74 12.82
CA ALA A 148 -13.36 -7.15 12.90
C ALA A 148 -12.27 -7.39 13.96
N PRO A 149 -12.52 -7.08 15.25
CA PRO A 149 -11.48 -7.02 16.29
C PRO A 149 -10.81 -8.37 16.61
N SER A 150 -11.43 -9.48 16.24
CA SER A 150 -10.89 -10.84 16.46
C SER A 150 -10.36 -11.50 15.18
N ALA A 151 -10.37 -10.78 14.05
CA ALA A 151 -9.83 -11.29 12.80
C ALA A 151 -8.29 -11.28 12.84
N SER A 152 -7.65 -12.35 12.35
CA SER A 152 -6.20 -12.38 12.18
C SER A 152 -5.73 -11.53 11.00
N ARG A 153 -6.59 -11.35 9.99
CA ARG A 153 -6.37 -10.45 8.85
C ARG A 153 -7.69 -10.06 8.19
N VAL A 154 -7.65 -8.98 7.43
CA VAL A 154 -8.72 -8.58 6.51
C VAL A 154 -8.09 -8.21 5.16
N SER A 155 -8.75 -8.57 4.06
CA SER A 155 -8.37 -8.17 2.71
C SER A 155 -9.63 -7.78 1.94
N VAL A 156 -9.52 -6.77 1.07
CA VAL A 156 -10.60 -6.40 0.15
C VAL A 156 -10.41 -7.20 -1.14
N VAL A 157 -11.41 -8.01 -1.50
CA VAL A 157 -11.40 -8.84 -2.71
C VAL A 157 -12.63 -8.51 -3.56
N GLY A 158 -12.47 -8.53 -4.88
CA GLY A 158 -13.51 -8.16 -5.83
C GLY A 158 -13.07 -8.34 -7.28
N ASP A 159 -13.89 -7.87 -8.20
CA ASP A 159 -13.58 -7.91 -9.63
C ASP A 159 -12.27 -7.20 -9.99
N PHE A 160 -11.97 -6.07 -9.36
CA PHE A 160 -10.79 -5.24 -9.58
C PHE A 160 -9.46 -5.92 -9.22
N ASN A 161 -9.49 -7.02 -8.46
CA ASN A 161 -8.30 -7.84 -8.16
C ASN A 161 -8.50 -9.33 -8.47
N GLN A 162 -9.51 -9.66 -9.30
CA GLN A 162 -9.80 -11.03 -9.75
C GLN A 162 -10.19 -12.01 -8.62
N TRP A 163 -10.78 -11.49 -7.54
CA TRP A 163 -11.22 -12.23 -6.34
C TRP A 163 -10.07 -12.81 -5.51
#